data_AF-A0A2E7TJN1-F1
#
_entry.id   AF-A0A2E7TJN1-F1
#
_cell.length_a   1.000
_cell.length_b   1.000
_cell.length_c   1.000
_cell.angle_alpha   90.00
_cell.angle_beta   90.00
_cell.angle_gamma   90.00
#
_symmetry.space_group_name_H-M   'P 1'
#
loop_
_entity.id
_entity.type
_entity.pdbx_description
1 polymer ?
#
loop_
_entity_poly.entity_id
_entity_poly.type
_entity_poly.pdbx_seq_one_letter_code
_entity_poly.pdbx_strand_id
1 'polypeptide(L)'
;KYKPDALITYDPFGGYGHPDHIQTHRIGTAAYFAASDLDKFPLKENQEVWIPERLYYSAWSKTRLQSRRQQMFDAGIISEEEFNRFNPIGSEHDDIDVEVDGTKYVDHKINSMKAHRSQFKDDWWGFNIPDEFKEDFLGYENYILAFNRGDWSSPSELI
;
A
#
# COMPACT_ATOMS: atom_id res chain seq x y z
N LYS A 1 -0.86 -11.39 -20.25
CA LYS A 1 -1.12 -12.56 -19.38
C LYS A 1 -2.18 -12.28 -18.33
N TYR A 2 -1.93 -11.37 -17.38
CA TYR A 2 -2.85 -11.17 -16.24
C TYR A 2 -4.03 -10.24 -16.50
N LYS A 3 -3.95 -9.39 -17.54
CA LYS A 3 -5.02 -8.48 -17.95
C LYS A 3 -5.67 -7.74 -16.76
N PRO A 4 -4.90 -7.00 -15.93
CA PRO A 4 -5.43 -6.40 -14.72
C PRO A 4 -6.26 -5.13 -15.03
N ASP A 5 -7.40 -4.99 -14.37
CA ASP A 5 -8.21 -3.75 -14.43
C ASP A 5 -7.53 -2.58 -13.71
N ALA A 6 -6.75 -2.89 -12.66
CA ALA A 6 -5.99 -1.92 -11.88
C ALA A 6 -4.54 -2.40 -11.67
N LEU A 7 -3.60 -1.49 -11.76
CA LEU A 7 -2.21 -1.70 -11.36
C LEU A 7 -1.95 -0.98 -10.04
N ILE A 8 -1.26 -1.64 -9.12
CA ILE A 8 -0.81 -1.05 -7.86
C ILE A 8 0.72 -1.07 -7.84
N THR A 9 1.34 0.05 -7.50
CA THR A 9 2.80 0.16 -7.28
C THR A 9 3.09 1.12 -6.12
N TYR A 10 4.36 1.38 -5.82
CA TYR A 10 4.74 2.38 -4.82
C TYR A 10 4.50 3.80 -5.31
N ASP A 11 4.44 4.75 -4.38
CA ASP A 11 4.50 6.19 -4.69
C ASP A 11 5.88 6.60 -5.27
N PRO A 12 6.05 7.85 -5.76
CA PRO A 12 7.32 8.33 -6.29
C PRO A 12 8.51 8.30 -5.30
N PHE A 13 8.23 8.29 -3.99
CA PHE A 13 9.24 8.19 -2.94
C PHE A 13 9.58 6.72 -2.60
N GLY A 14 8.85 5.75 -3.13
CA GLY A 14 9.03 4.33 -2.82
C GLY A 14 8.53 3.94 -1.43
N GLY A 15 7.58 4.69 -0.86
CA GLY A 15 7.07 4.53 0.49
C GLY A 15 8.04 5.04 1.57
N TYR A 16 9.16 4.34 1.79
CA TYR A 16 10.17 4.74 2.80
C TYR A 16 11.53 5.14 2.19
N GLY A 17 11.60 5.37 0.87
CA GLY A 17 12.83 5.82 0.22
C GLY A 17 13.77 4.70 -0.23
N HIS A 18 13.36 3.43 -0.19
CA HIS A 18 14.21 2.35 -0.67
C HIS A 18 14.48 2.50 -2.19
N PRO A 19 15.74 2.43 -2.65
CA PRO A 19 16.06 2.62 -4.07
C PRO A 19 15.29 1.68 -5.00
N ASP A 20 15.12 0.41 -4.61
CA ASP A 20 14.38 -0.56 -5.41
C ASP A 20 12.88 -0.28 -5.45
N HIS A 21 12.31 0.33 -4.40
CA HIS A 21 10.90 0.72 -4.41
C HIS A 21 10.67 1.90 -5.35
N ILE A 22 11.58 2.89 -5.33
CA ILE A 22 11.57 4.00 -6.29
C ILE A 22 11.71 3.47 -7.71
N GLN A 23 12.58 2.49 -7.95
CA GLN A 23 12.73 1.88 -9.27
C GLN A 23 11.48 1.08 -9.68
N THR A 24 10.84 0.38 -8.75
CA THR A 24 9.59 -0.34 -8.98
C THR A 24 8.44 0.62 -9.31
N HIS A 25 8.35 1.75 -8.62
CA HIS A 25 7.45 2.85 -8.99
C HIS A 25 7.69 3.29 -10.44
N ARG A 26 8.94 3.66 -10.78
CA ARG A 26 9.29 4.18 -12.12
C ARG A 26 8.91 3.21 -13.23
N ILE A 27 9.28 1.93 -13.08
CA ILE A 27 8.99 0.90 -14.09
C ILE A 27 7.50 0.54 -14.12
N GLY A 28 6.84 0.44 -12.96
CA GLY A 28 5.41 0.16 -12.89
C GLY A 28 4.57 1.24 -13.58
N THR A 29 4.85 2.50 -13.28
CA THR A 29 4.19 3.66 -13.92
C THR A 29 4.51 3.73 -15.41
N ALA A 30 5.78 3.54 -15.81
CA ALA A 30 6.14 3.50 -17.23
C ALA A 30 5.42 2.36 -17.98
N ALA A 31 5.36 1.16 -17.39
CA ALA A 31 4.67 0.01 -17.97
C ALA A 31 3.16 0.26 -18.10
N TYR A 32 2.54 0.92 -17.11
CA TYR A 32 1.14 1.32 -17.19
C TYR A 32 0.87 2.19 -18.41
N PHE A 33 1.69 3.21 -18.67
CA PHE A 33 1.53 4.08 -19.84
C PHE A 33 1.90 3.41 -21.16
N ALA A 34 2.95 2.58 -21.14
CA ALA A 34 3.43 1.86 -22.31
C ALA A 34 2.52 0.69 -22.75
N ALA A 35 1.53 0.29 -21.95
CA ALA A 35 0.63 -0.83 -22.26
C ALA A 35 -0.10 -0.71 -23.61
N SER A 36 -0.19 0.51 -24.16
CA SER A 36 -0.78 0.81 -25.48
C SER A 36 0.24 1.07 -26.60
N ASP A 37 1.54 1.10 -26.28
CA ASP A 37 2.63 1.44 -27.21
C ASP A 37 3.15 0.17 -27.92
N LEU A 38 2.40 -0.29 -28.92
CA LEU A 38 2.73 -1.50 -29.69
C LEU A 38 3.94 -1.35 -30.60
N ASP A 39 4.32 -0.11 -30.95
CA ASP A 39 5.51 0.15 -31.75
C ASP A 39 6.78 -0.16 -30.96
N LYS A 40 6.82 0.21 -29.67
CA LYS A 40 7.95 -0.11 -28.77
C LYS A 40 7.85 -1.49 -28.14
N PHE A 41 6.64 -1.94 -27.83
CA PHE A 41 6.38 -3.20 -27.14
C PHE A 41 5.43 -4.09 -27.96
N PRO A 42 5.91 -4.66 -29.09
CA PRO A 42 5.07 -5.48 -29.94
C PRO A 42 4.60 -6.75 -29.23
N LEU A 43 3.37 -7.15 -29.53
CA LEU A 43 2.77 -8.38 -29.02
C LEU A 43 3.49 -9.61 -29.58
N LYS A 44 3.60 -10.64 -28.76
CA LYS A 44 3.97 -11.99 -29.22
C LYS A 44 2.76 -12.71 -29.81
N GLU A 45 3.01 -13.80 -30.54
CA GLU A 45 1.96 -14.67 -31.06
C GLU A 45 1.00 -15.10 -29.93
N ASN A 46 -0.31 -14.98 -30.16
CA ASN A 46 -1.40 -15.23 -29.21
C ASN A 46 -1.48 -14.26 -28.01
N GLN A 47 -0.89 -13.08 -28.08
CA GLN A 47 -1.15 -12.00 -27.13
C GLN A 47 -2.17 -11.01 -27.68
N GLU A 48 -2.99 -10.49 -26.78
CA GLU A 48 -3.93 -9.41 -27.06
C GLU A 48 -3.46 -8.14 -26.34
N VAL A 49 -3.78 -6.98 -26.91
CA VAL A 49 -3.58 -5.69 -26.24
C VAL A 49 -4.39 -5.69 -24.96
N TRP A 50 -3.77 -5.25 -23.87
CA TRP A 50 -4.48 -4.99 -22.63
C TRP A 50 -3.96 -3.71 -22.00
N ILE A 51 -4.86 -2.77 -21.77
CA ILE A 51 -4.57 -1.47 -21.19
C ILE A 51 -5.25 -1.42 -19.83
N PRO A 52 -4.49 -1.46 -18.71
CA PRO A 52 -5.08 -1.35 -17.38
C PRO A 52 -5.82 -0.01 -17.24
N GLU A 53 -6.98 0.02 -16.60
CA GLU A 53 -7.81 1.23 -16.54
C GLU A 53 -7.33 2.22 -15.48
N ARG A 54 -6.81 1.69 -14.37
CA ARG A 54 -6.46 2.45 -13.17
C ARG A 54 -5.04 2.16 -12.71
N LEU A 55 -4.36 3.19 -12.22
CA LEU A 55 -3.08 3.11 -11.54
C LEU A 55 -3.24 3.66 -10.13
N TYR A 56 -2.94 2.83 -9.13
CA TYR A 56 -2.91 3.23 -7.73
C TYR A 56 -1.49 3.19 -7.19
N TYR A 57 -1.19 4.12 -6.29
CA TYR A 57 -0.02 4.06 -5.44
C TYR A 57 -0.42 3.60 -4.05
N SER A 58 0.24 2.56 -3.54
CA SER A 58 0.13 2.18 -2.13
C SER A 58 0.63 3.34 -1.28
N ALA A 59 -0.15 3.70 -0.26
CA ALA A 59 0.14 4.83 0.59
C ALA A 59 -0.02 4.47 2.07
N TRP A 60 0.61 5.27 2.92
CA TRP A 60 0.40 5.24 4.36
C TRP A 60 -0.13 6.59 4.80
N SER A 61 -1.33 6.62 5.38
CA SER A 61 -1.87 7.84 5.98
C SER A 61 -1.02 8.23 7.20
N LYS A 62 -0.36 9.39 7.14
CA LYS A 62 0.37 9.94 8.27
C LYS A 62 -0.52 10.11 9.50
N THR A 63 -1.76 10.53 9.31
CA THR A 63 -2.76 10.67 10.38
C THR A 63 -3.04 9.34 11.07
N ARG A 64 -3.27 8.26 10.30
CA ARG A 64 -3.48 6.93 10.88
C ARG A 64 -2.23 6.43 11.61
N LEU A 65 -1.04 6.62 11.02
CA LEU A 65 0.21 6.25 11.68
C LEU A 65 0.43 7.00 13.00
N GLN A 66 0.12 8.30 13.04
CA GLN A 66 0.17 9.11 14.26
C GLN A 66 -0.86 8.64 15.29
N SER A 67 -2.10 8.39 14.89
CA SER A 67 -3.15 7.88 15.79
C SER A 67 -2.76 6.55 16.42
N ARG A 68 -2.26 5.61 15.61
CA ARG A 68 -1.71 4.33 16.06
C ARG A 68 -0.55 4.53 17.06
N ARG A 69 0.36 5.46 16.77
CA ARG A 69 1.47 5.78 17.67
C ARG A 69 0.99 6.33 19.02
N GLN A 70 -0.03 7.19 19.00
CA GLN A 70 -0.67 7.73 20.21
C GLN A 70 -1.30 6.61 21.05
N GLN A 71 -2.08 5.71 20.43
CA GLN A 71 -2.68 4.57 21.13
C GLN A 71 -1.63 3.69 21.82
N MET A 72 -0.49 3.41 21.16
CA MET A 72 0.60 2.64 21.77
C MET A 72 1.23 3.34 22.98
N PHE A 73 1.35 4.67 22.92
CA PHE A 73 1.88 5.46 24.02
C PHE A 73 0.91 5.48 25.21
N ASP A 74 -0.37 5.73 24.96
CA ASP A 74 -1.42 5.75 25.98
C ASP A 74 -1.57 4.37 26.66
N ALA A 75 -1.34 3.29 25.93
CA ALA A 75 -1.34 1.92 26.43
C ALA A 75 -0.02 1.51 27.14
N GLY A 76 0.99 2.38 27.19
CA GLY A 76 2.28 2.11 27.82
C GLY A 76 3.15 1.08 27.07
N ILE A 77 2.86 0.83 25.79
CA ILE A 77 3.61 -0.12 24.94
C ILE A 77 4.94 0.49 24.48
N ILE A 78 4.96 1.80 24.25
CA ILE A 78 6.16 2.56 23.88
C ILE A 78 6.45 3.65 24.90
N SER A 79 7.73 3.98 25.05
CA SER A 79 8.18 5.09 25.91
C SER A 79 7.89 6.47 25.32
N GLU A 80 7.94 7.51 26.15
CA GLU A 80 7.84 8.91 25.71
C GLU A 80 8.96 9.29 24.72
N GLU A 81 10.17 8.76 24.93
CA GLU A 81 11.30 8.96 24.00
C GLU A 81 11.00 8.36 22.62
N GLU A 82 10.49 7.12 22.58
CA GLU A 82 10.09 6.47 21.34
C GLU A 82 8.94 7.19 20.65
N PHE A 83 7.96 7.66 21.43
CA PHE A 83 6.84 8.45 20.92
C PHE A 83 7.34 9.74 20.24
N ASN A 84 8.18 10.52 20.93
CA ASN A 84 8.68 11.81 20.44
C ASN A 84 9.67 11.71 19.27
N ARG A 85 10.38 10.59 19.15
CA ARG A 85 11.30 10.34 18.01
C ARG A 85 10.57 9.97 16.72
N PHE A 86 9.27 9.64 16.79
CA PHE A 86 8.51 9.19 15.64
C PHE A 86 8.25 10.34 14.66
N ASN A 87 8.70 10.16 13.42
CA ASN A 87 8.35 11.03 12.31
C ASN A 87 7.53 10.22 11.29
N PRO A 88 6.23 10.48 11.12
CA PRO A 88 5.39 9.68 10.24
C PRO A 88 5.82 9.87 8.78
N ILE A 89 6.07 8.74 8.12
CA ILE A 89 6.32 8.65 6.69
C ILE A 89 5.03 8.29 5.95
N GLY A 90 4.96 8.60 4.66
CA GLY A 90 3.77 8.37 3.82
C GLY A 90 3.14 9.67 3.33
N SER A 91 1.84 9.62 3.08
CA SER A 91 1.06 10.70 2.47
C SER A 91 0.22 11.43 3.51
N GLU A 92 -0.13 12.68 3.22
CA GLU A 92 -1.17 13.36 3.99
C GLU A 92 -2.49 12.59 3.80
N HIS A 93 -3.32 12.57 4.85
CA HIS A 93 -4.55 11.77 4.79
C HIS A 93 -5.52 12.26 3.73
N ASP A 94 -5.57 13.58 3.51
CA ASP A 94 -6.43 14.22 2.51
C ASP A 94 -6.02 13.87 1.06
N ASP A 95 -4.82 13.33 0.85
CA ASP A 95 -4.36 12.84 -0.45
C ASP A 95 -4.74 11.36 -0.69
N ILE A 96 -5.32 10.66 0.29
CA ILE A 96 -5.74 9.27 0.15
C ILE A 96 -7.11 9.23 -0.55
N ASP A 97 -7.15 8.58 -1.72
CA ASP A 97 -8.39 8.43 -2.50
C ASP A 97 -9.17 7.17 -2.16
N VAL A 98 -8.50 6.13 -1.64
CA VAL A 98 -9.13 4.84 -1.36
C VAL A 98 -8.62 4.26 -0.06
N GLU A 99 -9.55 3.90 0.82
CA GLU A 99 -9.29 2.99 1.91
C GLU A 99 -9.97 1.64 1.71
N VAL A 100 -9.20 0.57 1.91
CA VAL A 100 -9.71 -0.80 1.87
C VAL A 100 -9.77 -1.34 3.29
N ASP A 101 -10.98 -1.63 3.76
CA ASP A 101 -11.22 -2.40 4.97
C ASP A 101 -10.95 -3.89 4.72
N GLY A 102 -9.82 -4.35 5.24
CA GLY A 102 -9.39 -5.74 5.29
C GLY A 102 -9.35 -6.31 6.71
N THR A 103 -10.04 -5.72 7.69
CA THR A 103 -10.06 -6.17 9.10
C THR A 103 -10.34 -7.68 9.24
N LYS A 104 -11.30 -8.20 8.46
CA LYS A 104 -11.61 -9.65 8.39
C LYS A 104 -10.48 -10.56 7.90
N TYR A 105 -9.39 -9.99 7.36
CA TYR A 105 -8.24 -10.71 6.81
C TYR A 105 -6.94 -10.51 7.62
N VAL A 106 -6.99 -9.83 8.77
CA VAL A 106 -5.79 -9.53 9.58
C VAL A 106 -5.00 -10.79 9.92
N ASP A 107 -5.66 -11.88 10.30
CA ASP A 107 -4.97 -13.15 10.58
C ASP A 107 -4.24 -13.73 9.36
N HIS A 108 -4.82 -13.58 8.16
CA HIS A 108 -4.18 -14.02 6.92
C HIS A 108 -2.93 -13.19 6.62
N LYS A 109 -3.01 -11.87 6.84
CA LYS A 109 -1.88 -10.96 6.70
C LYS A 109 -0.74 -11.29 7.67
N ILE A 110 -1.06 -11.51 8.94
CA ILE A 110 -0.08 -11.91 9.96
C ILE A 110 0.58 -13.24 9.58
N ASN A 111 -0.20 -14.25 9.19
CA ASN A 111 0.32 -15.55 8.79
C ASN A 111 1.20 -15.46 7.53
N SER A 112 0.83 -14.62 6.56
CA SER A 112 1.66 -14.34 5.39
C SER A 112 2.99 -13.71 5.78
N MET A 113 2.98 -12.72 6.67
CA MET A 113 4.21 -12.07 7.15
C MET A 113 5.11 -13.04 7.92
N LYS A 114 4.54 -13.89 8.77
CA LYS A 114 5.28 -14.96 9.50
C LYS A 114 5.93 -15.99 8.57
N ALA A 115 5.43 -16.17 7.35
CA ALA A 115 6.06 -17.05 6.37
C ALA A 115 7.45 -16.51 5.91
N HIS A 116 7.68 -15.19 5.99
CA HIS A 116 8.96 -14.56 5.65
C HIS A 116 9.96 -14.58 6.82
N ARG A 117 10.27 -15.77 7.34
CA ARG A 117 11.09 -15.98 8.56
C ARG A 117 12.48 -15.37 8.53
N SER A 118 13.08 -15.16 7.36
CA SER A 118 14.39 -14.51 7.25
C SER A 118 14.32 -12.98 7.34
N GLN A 119 13.12 -12.40 7.21
CA GLN A 119 12.87 -10.96 7.22
C GLN A 119 12.29 -10.50 8.56
N PHE A 120 11.39 -11.29 9.13
CA PHE A 120 10.76 -11.02 10.42
C PHE A 120 11.16 -12.06 11.45
N LYS A 121 11.64 -11.58 12.60
CA LYS A 121 11.79 -12.42 13.79
C LYS A 121 10.44 -12.62 14.47
N ASP A 122 10.31 -13.68 15.26
CA ASP A 122 9.06 -14.00 15.98
C ASP A 122 8.68 -12.92 17.01
N ASP A 123 9.67 -12.19 17.53
CA ASP A 123 9.51 -11.08 18.47
C ASP A 123 9.26 -9.72 17.78
N TRP A 124 9.08 -9.70 16.45
CA TRP A 124 8.77 -8.46 15.74
C TRP A 124 7.50 -7.81 16.30
N TRP A 125 7.58 -6.52 16.62
CA TRP A 125 6.54 -5.80 17.35
C TRP A 125 5.14 -5.95 16.73
N GLY A 126 5.03 -5.97 15.40
CA GLY A 126 3.76 -6.07 14.69
C GLY A 126 3.03 -7.41 14.88
N PHE A 127 3.73 -8.46 15.32
CA PHE A 127 3.10 -9.74 15.70
C PHE A 127 2.61 -9.78 17.15
N ASN A 128 3.09 -8.85 17.98
CA ASN A 128 2.88 -8.82 19.42
C ASN A 128 1.99 -7.63 19.86
N ILE A 129 1.36 -6.94 18.90
CA ILE A 129 0.33 -5.93 19.18
C ILE A 129 -0.84 -6.60 19.92
N PRO A 130 -1.38 -6.01 21.00
CA PRO A 130 -2.56 -6.55 21.67
C PRO A 130 -3.75 -6.71 20.72
N ASP A 131 -4.56 -7.76 20.93
CA ASP A 131 -5.64 -8.15 20.00
C ASP A 131 -6.61 -7.01 19.67
N GLU A 132 -6.94 -6.19 20.67
CA GLU A 132 -7.82 -5.02 20.53
C GLU A 132 -7.32 -3.95 19.56
N PHE A 133 -6.02 -3.91 19.26
CA PHE A 133 -5.43 -2.95 18.32
C PHE A 133 -5.08 -3.57 16.95
N LYS A 134 -5.10 -4.90 16.82
CA LYS A 134 -4.62 -5.58 15.60
C LYS A 134 -5.40 -5.16 14.35
N GLU A 135 -6.72 -5.03 14.48
CA GLU A 135 -7.59 -4.65 13.37
C GLU A 135 -7.31 -3.23 12.87
N ASP A 136 -7.21 -2.26 13.77
CA ASP A 136 -6.89 -0.89 13.37
C ASP A 136 -5.48 -0.79 12.76
N PHE A 137 -4.50 -1.54 13.30
CA PHE A 137 -3.11 -1.49 12.82
C PHE A 137 -2.89 -2.16 11.47
N LEU A 138 -3.53 -3.30 11.22
CA LEU A 138 -3.21 -4.16 10.09
C LEU A 138 -4.36 -4.31 9.09
N GLY A 139 -5.59 -3.94 9.48
CA GLY A 139 -6.80 -4.18 8.71
C GLY A 139 -7.04 -3.16 7.61
N TYR A 140 -6.62 -1.91 7.77
CA TYR A 140 -6.84 -0.86 6.77
C TYR A 140 -5.61 -0.65 5.87
N GLU A 141 -5.83 -0.66 4.56
CA GLU A 141 -4.83 -0.36 3.53
C GLU A 141 -5.26 0.85 2.71
N ASN A 142 -4.33 1.76 2.42
CA ASN A 142 -4.63 3.08 1.84
C ASN A 142 -3.96 3.19 0.48
N TYR A 143 -4.65 3.82 -0.47
CA TYR A 143 -4.15 4.00 -1.84
C TYR A 143 -4.51 5.39 -2.39
N ILE A 144 -3.66 5.88 -3.29
CA ILE A 144 -3.87 7.11 -4.06
C ILE A 144 -4.14 6.72 -5.50
N LEU A 145 -5.23 7.21 -6.09
CA LEU A 145 -5.57 7.03 -7.49
C LEU A 145 -4.72 7.96 -8.34
N ALA A 146 -3.56 7.46 -8.77
CA ALA A 146 -2.61 8.25 -9.54
C ALA A 146 -3.13 8.57 -10.95
N PHE A 147 -3.76 7.61 -11.62
CA PHE A 147 -4.31 7.79 -12.96
C PHE A 147 -5.54 6.91 -13.21
N ASN A 148 -6.47 7.44 -14.00
CA ASN A 148 -7.66 6.77 -14.48
C ASN A 148 -7.89 7.09 -15.97
N ARG A 149 -8.24 6.10 -16.79
CA ARG A 149 -8.40 6.22 -18.25
C ARG A 149 -9.84 6.46 -18.74
N GLY A 150 -10.85 6.56 -17.87
CA GLY A 150 -12.24 6.81 -18.30
C GLY A 150 -13.19 7.37 -17.24
N ASP A 151 -14.47 7.52 -17.62
CA ASP A 151 -15.59 7.98 -16.79
C ASP A 151 -15.98 6.92 -15.75
N TRP A 152 -15.10 6.64 -14.80
CA TRP A 152 -15.41 5.74 -13.70
C TRP A 152 -16.08 6.51 -12.55
N SER A 153 -17.36 6.22 -12.33
CA SER A 153 -18.04 6.49 -11.06
C SER A 153 -18.06 5.20 -10.24
N SER A 154 -17.39 5.19 -9.09
CA SER A 154 -17.58 4.14 -8.10
C SER A 154 -19.00 4.21 -7.53
N PRO A 155 -19.82 3.15 -7.58
CA PRO A 155 -21.02 3.08 -6.75
C PRO A 155 -20.69 2.78 -5.29
N SER A 156 -19.51 2.22 -5.02
CA SER A 156 -18.90 2.20 -3.71
C SER A 156 -18.46 3.62 -3.40
N GLU A 157 -19.08 4.29 -2.43
CA GLU A 157 -18.44 5.45 -1.82
C GLU A 157 -16.99 5.05 -1.56
N LEU A 158 -16.06 5.84 -2.10
CA LEU A 158 -14.68 5.80 -1.65
C LEU A 158 -14.79 6.19 -0.17
N ILE A 159 -14.83 5.18 0.69
CA ILE A 159 -14.79 5.36 2.14
C ILE A 159 -13.35 5.73 2.48
#